data_AF-A0AAU3C2H5-F1
#
_entry.id   AF-A0AAU3C2H5-F1
#
_cell.length_a   1.000
_cell.length_b   1.000
_cell.length_c   1.000
_cell.angle_alpha   90.00
_cell.angle_beta   90.00
_cell.angle_gamma   90.00
#
_symmetry.space_group_name_H-M   'P 1'
#
loop_
_entity.id
_entity.type
_entity.pdbx_description
1 polymer ?
#
loop_
_entity_poly.entity_id
_entity_poly.type
_entity_poly.pdbx_seq_one_letter_code
_entity_poly.pdbx_strand_id
1 'polypeptide(L)'
;MGGARGGPGPGSVVLNGPSASAAFGLAVASADLTGDGSRDIVIGGKDKVVLRTADGIHTTVVTAPMGGHAPVLAVGDFTEDGTADLAVGYWTKTPFTQSHVRLWAWDATEQAMVNTWNTDNAGVSALAAGDFDGDGHDDLALGECREIADENIDDPCGPEETAKGGGIHVHYGNATPGSFGHRQQTLNQDTVGVMGVAETGDRFGAALAVADVNDDGRDDLIAGAPGEAIGTRAGAGAATLLFGGPTGLVDAWGEGHSVGYQQDTPRVPGVAEAADAFGAAVATGDYDHDGRADMAVGSPGENAGSGGVWLLPRASVNGSSAFTPAKLGLPSPSSALAYGRYLSSQ
;
A
#
# COMPACT_ATOMS: atom_id res chain seq x y z
N MET A 1 -15.21 4.68 -11.64
CA MET A 1 -16.67 4.47 -11.82
C MET A 1 -17.36 5.09 -10.63
N GLY A 2 -18.20 6.11 -10.80
CA GLY A 2 -19.09 6.53 -9.71
C GLY A 2 -20.28 5.58 -9.66
N GLY A 3 -20.50 4.91 -8.53
CA GLY A 3 -21.65 4.02 -8.32
C GLY A 3 -22.70 4.71 -7.46
N ALA A 4 -23.95 4.76 -7.92
CA ALA A 4 -25.08 4.98 -7.03
C ALA A 4 -25.46 3.65 -6.37
N ARG A 5 -26.26 3.68 -5.29
CA ARG A 5 -26.79 2.50 -4.59
C ARG A 5 -27.55 1.50 -5.49
N GLY A 6 -27.84 1.87 -6.75
CA GLY A 6 -28.47 1.04 -7.79
C GLY A 6 -27.59 0.70 -9.00
N GLY A 7 -26.26 0.87 -8.92
CA GLY A 7 -25.33 0.66 -10.03
C GLY A 7 -25.06 1.93 -10.86
N PRO A 8 -24.36 1.82 -12.01
CA PRO A 8 -24.10 2.96 -12.89
C PRO A 8 -25.41 3.54 -13.42
N GLY A 9 -25.80 4.71 -12.90
CA GLY A 9 -27.02 5.42 -13.29
C GLY A 9 -26.87 6.19 -14.61
N PRO A 10 -27.96 6.80 -15.12
CA PRO A 10 -27.91 7.74 -16.23
C PRO A 10 -26.88 8.85 -15.94
N GLY A 11 -25.88 9.03 -16.81
CA GLY A 11 -24.72 9.92 -16.58
C GLY A 11 -23.40 9.18 -16.29
N SER A 12 -23.45 7.85 -16.15
CA SER A 12 -22.23 7.04 -16.06
C SER A 12 -21.43 7.12 -17.36
N VAL A 13 -20.20 7.63 -17.27
CA VAL A 13 -19.27 7.73 -18.40
C VAL A 13 -18.31 6.55 -18.32
N VAL A 14 -18.26 5.76 -19.39
CA VAL A 14 -17.21 4.77 -19.63
C VAL A 14 -15.95 5.53 -20.02
N LEU A 15 -14.88 5.37 -19.25
CA LEU A 15 -13.59 5.95 -19.60
C LEU A 15 -12.98 5.15 -20.74
N ASN A 16 -12.75 5.82 -21.87
CA ASN A 16 -11.98 5.27 -22.98
C ASN A 16 -10.58 5.89 -22.94
N GLY A 17 -9.56 5.04 -22.89
CA GLY A 17 -8.17 5.50 -23.05
C GLY A 17 -7.89 5.97 -24.48
N PRO A 18 -6.84 6.80 -24.70
CA PRO A 18 -6.45 7.26 -26.03
C PRO A 18 -5.92 6.13 -26.93
N SER A 19 -5.62 4.96 -26.36
CA SER A 19 -5.23 3.74 -27.06
C SER A 19 -5.57 2.49 -26.24
N ALA A 20 -5.58 1.33 -26.88
CA ALA A 20 -5.74 0.03 -26.21
C ALA A 20 -4.58 -0.31 -25.24
N SER A 21 -3.43 0.35 -25.35
CA SER A 21 -2.24 0.08 -24.52
C SER A 21 -2.17 0.93 -23.24
N ALA A 22 -3.00 1.97 -23.13
CA ALA A 22 -3.03 2.86 -21.96
C ALA A 22 -3.46 2.12 -20.67
N ALA A 23 -4.29 1.08 -20.81
CA ALA A 23 -4.70 0.19 -19.72
C ALA A 23 -5.19 0.94 -18.46
N PHE A 24 -6.11 1.89 -18.65
CA PHE A 24 -6.76 2.59 -17.55
C PHE A 24 -7.56 1.63 -16.65
N GLY A 25 -7.57 1.92 -15.36
CA GLY A 25 -8.28 1.11 -14.36
C GLY A 25 -7.42 0.02 -13.71
N LEU A 26 -6.10 0.06 -13.90
CA LEU A 26 -5.18 -0.84 -13.21
C LEU A 26 -4.84 -0.38 -11.78
N ALA A 27 -5.10 0.89 -11.47
CA ALA A 27 -5.04 1.44 -10.12
C ALA A 27 -6.19 2.42 -9.92
N VAL A 28 -6.72 2.48 -8.69
CA VAL A 28 -7.82 3.38 -8.32
C VAL A 28 -7.64 3.86 -6.88
N ALA A 29 -7.95 5.12 -6.63
CA ALA A 29 -8.09 5.68 -5.29
C ALA A 29 -9.33 6.59 -5.23
N SER A 30 -9.86 6.84 -4.04
CA SER A 30 -10.96 7.77 -3.85
C SER A 30 -10.86 8.52 -2.52
N ALA A 31 -10.94 9.83 -2.57
CA ALA A 31 -11.01 10.74 -1.44
C ALA A 31 -11.64 12.06 -1.90
N ASP A 32 -12.01 12.94 -0.98
CA ASP A 32 -12.35 14.33 -1.33
C ASP A 32 -11.04 15.08 -1.60
N LEU A 33 -10.67 15.15 -2.88
CA LEU A 33 -9.41 15.76 -3.31
C LEU A 33 -9.59 17.23 -3.66
N THR A 34 -10.84 17.69 -3.81
CA THR A 34 -11.15 19.08 -4.20
C THR A 34 -11.68 19.94 -3.05
N GLY A 35 -11.97 19.32 -1.90
CA GLY A 35 -12.52 19.97 -0.71
C GLY A 35 -14.01 20.30 -0.86
N ASP A 36 -14.71 19.65 -1.78
CA ASP A 36 -16.12 19.93 -2.07
C ASP A 36 -17.10 19.09 -1.23
N GLY A 37 -16.58 18.20 -0.38
CA GLY A 37 -17.33 17.28 0.48
C GLY A 37 -17.75 15.98 -0.22
N SER A 38 -17.42 15.78 -1.50
CA SER A 38 -17.71 14.58 -2.28
C SER A 38 -16.44 13.76 -2.50
N ARG A 39 -16.54 12.42 -2.49
CA ARG A 39 -15.41 11.58 -2.90
C ARG A 39 -15.20 11.71 -4.41
N ASP A 40 -13.99 12.09 -4.77
CA ASP A 40 -13.43 12.03 -6.11
C ASP A 40 -12.83 10.66 -6.39
N ILE A 41 -12.56 10.38 -7.67
CA ILE A 41 -11.97 9.11 -8.10
C ILE A 41 -10.74 9.39 -8.96
N VAL A 42 -9.62 8.82 -8.55
CA VAL A 42 -8.37 8.83 -9.32
C VAL A 42 -8.18 7.47 -9.97
N ILE A 43 -7.78 7.47 -11.24
CA ILE A 43 -7.60 6.25 -12.03
C ILE A 43 -6.23 6.27 -12.70
N GLY A 44 -5.45 5.24 -12.42
CA GLY A 44 -4.16 4.99 -13.05
C GLY A 44 -4.26 4.10 -14.28
N GLY A 45 -3.41 4.40 -15.27
CA GLY A 45 -3.07 3.57 -16.40
C GLY A 45 -1.55 3.55 -16.60
N LYS A 46 -1.05 2.80 -17.59
CA LYS A 46 0.40 2.61 -17.81
C LYS A 46 1.14 3.83 -18.37
N ASP A 47 0.42 4.90 -18.66
CA ASP A 47 0.95 6.13 -19.23
C ASP A 47 0.43 7.41 -18.56
N LYS A 48 -0.62 7.30 -17.73
CA LYS A 48 -1.33 8.46 -17.16
C LYS A 48 -2.02 8.15 -15.83
N VAL A 49 -2.21 9.20 -15.04
CA VAL A 49 -3.13 9.26 -13.90
C VAL A 49 -4.15 10.36 -14.18
N VAL A 50 -5.43 10.03 -14.04
CA VAL A 50 -6.53 10.98 -14.23
C VAL A 50 -7.36 11.11 -12.97
N LEU A 51 -7.73 12.35 -12.64
CA LEU A 51 -8.69 12.69 -11.61
C LEU A 51 -10.05 12.88 -12.27
N ARG A 52 -11.09 12.34 -11.64
CA ARG A 52 -12.47 12.62 -11.96
C ARG A 52 -13.25 12.92 -10.70
N THR A 53 -13.94 14.04 -10.72
CA THR A 53 -14.75 14.52 -9.60
C THR A 53 -16.24 14.23 -9.82
N ALA A 54 -17.05 14.39 -8.78
CA ALA A 54 -18.49 14.20 -8.82
C ALA A 54 -19.22 15.27 -9.68
N ASP A 55 -18.72 16.50 -9.69
CA ASP A 55 -19.24 17.64 -10.45
C ASP A 55 -18.86 17.62 -11.95
N GLY A 56 -18.02 16.65 -12.35
CA GLY A 56 -17.69 16.36 -13.75
C GLY A 56 -16.36 16.93 -14.23
N ILE A 57 -15.53 17.49 -13.34
CA ILE A 57 -14.12 17.79 -13.66
C ILE A 57 -13.42 16.47 -14.03
N HIS A 58 -12.67 16.54 -15.12
CA HIS A 58 -11.81 15.45 -15.58
C HIS A 58 -10.48 16.06 -16.01
N THR A 59 -9.46 15.88 -15.15
CA THR A 59 -8.13 16.42 -15.39
C THR A 59 -7.07 15.33 -15.37
N THR A 60 -5.99 15.56 -16.10
CA THR A 60 -4.83 14.67 -16.08
C THR A 60 -3.89 15.15 -14.98
N VAL A 61 -3.61 14.29 -14.01
CA VAL A 61 -2.67 14.57 -12.92
C VAL A 61 -1.24 14.30 -13.37
N VAL A 62 -1.00 13.10 -13.92
CA VAL A 62 0.32 12.67 -14.38
C VAL A 62 0.24 12.20 -15.82
N THR A 63 1.24 12.57 -16.64
CA THR A 63 1.53 11.92 -17.92
C THR A 63 3.01 11.53 -17.95
N ALA A 64 3.29 10.23 -17.93
CA ALA A 64 4.65 9.70 -17.95
C ALA A 64 4.68 8.31 -18.57
N PRO A 65 5.73 7.90 -19.31
CA PRO A 65 5.84 6.54 -19.81
C PRO A 65 6.16 5.61 -18.62
N MET A 66 5.13 4.96 -18.03
CA MET A 66 5.27 4.29 -16.73
C MET A 66 6.01 2.94 -16.78
N GLY A 67 6.95 2.77 -17.71
CA GLY A 67 7.72 1.54 -17.89
C GLY A 67 6.90 0.30 -18.26
N GLY A 68 5.59 0.45 -18.54
CA GLY A 68 4.66 -0.67 -18.73
C GLY A 68 3.97 -1.14 -17.45
N HIS A 69 4.20 -0.47 -16.32
CA HIS A 69 3.59 -0.70 -15.01
C HIS A 69 2.42 0.27 -14.79
N ALA A 70 1.43 -0.15 -14.01
CA ALA A 70 0.45 0.78 -13.47
C ALA A 70 1.06 1.56 -12.30
N PRO A 71 0.58 2.77 -12.01
CA PRO A 71 1.03 3.51 -10.84
C PRO A 71 0.48 2.85 -9.57
N VAL A 72 1.13 3.12 -8.46
CA VAL A 72 0.60 2.91 -7.11
C VAL A 72 0.07 4.23 -6.58
N LEU A 73 -1.06 4.20 -5.90
CA LEU A 73 -1.78 5.40 -5.46
C LEU A 73 -2.06 5.30 -3.95
N ALA A 74 -1.90 6.39 -3.23
CA ALA A 74 -2.39 6.58 -1.87
C ALA A 74 -2.96 7.99 -1.72
N VAL A 75 -3.81 8.20 -0.73
CA VAL A 75 -4.46 9.48 -0.43
C VAL A 75 -4.35 9.77 1.05
N GLY A 76 -4.12 11.04 1.40
CA GLY A 76 -3.95 11.55 2.77
C GLY A 76 -3.75 13.06 2.71
N ASP A 77 -3.97 13.79 3.80
CA ASP A 77 -3.73 15.24 3.89
C ASP A 77 -2.26 15.53 4.20
N PHE A 78 -1.42 15.54 3.16
CA PHE A 78 0.03 15.73 3.29
C PHE A 78 0.44 17.21 3.31
N THR A 79 -0.44 18.09 2.84
CA THR A 79 -0.22 19.54 2.78
C THR A 79 -0.89 20.31 3.90
N GLU A 80 -1.74 19.64 4.68
CA GLU A 80 -2.42 20.13 5.88
C GLU A 80 -3.40 21.26 5.60
N ASP A 81 -4.04 21.19 4.45
CA ASP A 81 -5.07 22.15 4.07
C ASP A 81 -6.50 21.66 4.42
N GLY A 82 -6.61 20.47 5.01
CA GLY A 82 -7.86 19.83 5.39
C GLY A 82 -8.56 19.08 4.25
N THR A 83 -7.92 19.00 3.09
CA THR A 83 -8.36 18.24 1.91
C THR A 83 -7.41 17.07 1.71
N ALA A 84 -7.90 15.95 1.16
CA ALA A 84 -6.98 14.87 0.83
C ALA A 84 -6.11 15.26 -0.36
N ASP A 85 -4.85 14.87 -0.30
CA ASP A 85 -3.88 14.93 -1.39
C ASP A 85 -3.71 13.54 -2.02
N LEU A 86 -3.04 13.50 -3.17
CA LEU A 86 -2.76 12.28 -3.92
C LEU A 86 -1.26 12.00 -3.99
N ALA A 87 -0.84 10.86 -3.44
CA ALA A 87 0.47 10.28 -3.68
C ALA A 87 0.43 9.34 -4.90
N VAL A 88 1.36 9.53 -5.84
CA VAL A 88 1.51 8.70 -7.03
C VAL A 88 2.93 8.16 -7.13
N GLY A 89 3.06 6.84 -7.03
CA GLY A 89 4.29 6.11 -7.32
C GLY A 89 4.27 5.52 -8.72
N TYR A 90 5.31 5.72 -9.52
CA TYR A 90 5.41 5.15 -10.87
C TYR A 90 6.86 4.99 -11.32
N TRP A 91 7.09 4.09 -12.27
CA TRP A 91 8.40 3.85 -12.86
C TRP A 91 8.49 4.50 -14.22
N THR A 92 9.64 5.03 -14.61
CA THR A 92 9.88 5.39 -16.00
C THR A 92 11.01 4.58 -16.58
N LYS A 93 11.03 4.47 -17.91
CA LYS A 93 12.11 3.81 -18.64
C LYS A 93 12.66 4.78 -19.67
N THR A 94 13.78 5.46 -19.36
CA THR A 94 14.88 5.81 -20.28
C THR A 94 15.85 6.83 -19.66
N PRO A 95 17.19 6.63 -19.77
CA PRO A 95 17.89 5.45 -20.30
C PRO A 95 17.90 4.24 -19.34
N PHE A 96 17.52 4.42 -18.07
CA PHE A 96 17.40 3.37 -17.06
C PHE A 96 15.98 3.31 -16.49
N THR A 97 15.67 2.26 -15.73
CA THR A 97 14.44 2.21 -14.94
C THR A 97 14.62 3.17 -13.76
N GLN A 98 13.87 4.27 -13.76
CA GLN A 98 13.75 5.16 -12.61
C GLN A 98 12.41 4.91 -11.95
N SER A 99 12.33 5.20 -10.66
CA SER A 99 11.06 5.20 -9.92
C SER A 99 10.87 6.59 -9.33
N HIS A 100 9.61 6.99 -9.20
CA HIS A 100 9.22 8.31 -8.77
C HIS A 100 8.07 8.16 -7.80
N VAL A 101 8.11 8.92 -6.71
CA VAL A 101 6.91 9.20 -5.90
C VAL A 101 6.69 10.70 -5.92
N ARG A 102 5.43 11.09 -6.12
CA ARG A 102 5.00 12.47 -6.34
C ARG A 102 3.75 12.72 -5.52
N LEU A 103 3.73 13.81 -4.75
CA LEU A 103 2.51 14.30 -4.10
C LEU A 103 1.86 15.38 -4.96
N TRP A 104 0.54 15.34 -4.98
CA TRP A 104 -0.30 16.25 -5.73
C TRP A 104 -1.42 16.76 -4.84
N ALA A 105 -1.54 18.08 -4.74
CA ALA A 105 -2.61 18.77 -4.01
C ALA A 105 -3.52 19.53 -4.98
N TRP A 106 -4.77 19.78 -4.61
CA TRP A 106 -5.68 20.55 -5.44
C TRP A 106 -5.48 22.05 -5.26
N ASP A 107 -5.22 22.77 -6.35
CA ASP A 107 -5.28 24.22 -6.36
C ASP A 107 -6.66 24.67 -6.88
N ALA A 108 -7.49 25.21 -5.98
CA ALA A 108 -8.83 25.69 -6.30
C ALA A 108 -8.84 26.90 -7.26
N THR A 109 -7.75 27.67 -7.33
CA THR A 109 -7.59 28.80 -8.24
C THR A 109 -7.27 28.32 -9.65
N GLU A 110 -6.37 27.35 -9.77
CA GLU A 110 -5.99 26.76 -11.06
C GLU A 110 -7.00 25.71 -11.56
N GLN A 111 -7.88 25.23 -10.67
CA GLN A 111 -8.79 24.11 -10.90
C GLN A 111 -8.03 22.87 -11.41
N ALA A 112 -6.88 22.61 -10.80
CA ALA A 112 -5.98 21.54 -11.20
C ALA A 112 -5.22 20.97 -10.01
N MET A 113 -4.77 19.73 -10.17
CA MET A 113 -3.81 19.14 -9.25
C MET A 113 -2.42 19.74 -9.53
N VAL A 114 -1.77 20.26 -8.49
CA VAL A 114 -0.41 20.80 -8.53
C VAL A 114 0.54 19.88 -7.78
N ASN A 115 1.73 19.68 -8.32
CA ASN A 115 2.74 18.83 -7.68
C ASN A 115 3.44 19.60 -6.54
N THR A 116 3.39 19.06 -5.33
CA THR A 116 3.86 19.74 -4.12
C THR A 116 5.14 19.11 -3.54
N TRP A 117 5.38 17.83 -3.79
CA TRP A 117 6.56 17.12 -3.29
C TRP A 117 6.99 15.97 -4.20
N ASN A 118 8.29 15.67 -4.19
CA ASN A 118 8.93 14.72 -5.09
C ASN A 118 10.03 13.91 -4.37
N THR A 119 10.07 12.60 -4.61
CA THR A 119 11.28 11.78 -4.41
C THR A 119 11.52 10.87 -5.61
N ASP A 120 12.78 10.62 -5.93
CA ASP A 120 13.21 9.78 -7.04
C ASP A 120 13.97 8.56 -6.53
N ASN A 121 13.97 7.49 -7.33
CA ASN A 121 14.66 6.22 -7.06
C ASN A 121 14.19 5.46 -5.81
N ALA A 122 12.96 5.71 -5.34
CA ALA A 122 12.42 5.03 -4.15
C ALA A 122 11.92 3.58 -4.38
N GLY A 123 11.87 3.10 -5.61
CA GLY A 123 11.65 1.69 -5.95
C GLY A 123 10.35 1.04 -5.47
N VAL A 124 9.28 1.81 -5.26
CA VAL A 124 8.12 1.39 -4.46
C VAL A 124 7.12 0.49 -5.18
N SER A 125 6.64 -0.58 -4.54
CA SER A 125 5.52 -1.40 -5.05
C SER A 125 4.20 -1.21 -4.30
N ALA A 126 4.24 -0.46 -3.20
CA ALA A 126 3.07 -0.05 -2.43
C ALA A 126 3.25 1.35 -1.83
N LEU A 127 2.14 2.04 -1.61
CA LEU A 127 2.06 3.30 -0.87
C LEU A 127 0.96 3.20 0.18
N ALA A 128 1.17 3.82 1.33
CA ALA A 128 0.22 3.89 2.42
C ALA A 128 0.32 5.24 3.12
N ALA A 129 -0.81 5.80 3.51
CA ALA A 129 -0.90 7.05 4.26
C ALA A 129 -1.53 6.82 5.64
N GLY A 130 -1.06 7.54 6.65
CA GLY A 130 -1.61 7.56 8.01
C GLY A 130 -0.73 8.34 8.97
N ASP A 131 -1.25 8.62 10.16
CA ASP A 131 -0.55 9.38 11.21
C ASP A 131 0.20 8.42 12.14
N PHE A 132 1.41 8.01 11.77
CA PHE A 132 2.15 6.97 12.48
C PHE A 132 2.79 7.48 13.78
N ASP A 133 2.96 8.80 13.93
CA ASP A 133 3.53 9.41 15.13
C ASP A 133 2.51 10.10 16.06
N GLY A 134 1.29 10.29 15.59
CA GLY A 134 0.16 10.83 16.35
C GLY A 134 0.24 12.34 16.47
N ASP A 135 0.92 13.02 15.56
CA ASP A 135 1.07 14.46 15.56
C ASP A 135 -0.10 15.19 14.86
N GLY A 136 -1.00 14.44 14.23
CA GLY A 136 -2.19 14.92 13.54
C GLY A 136 -1.96 15.22 12.05
N HIS A 137 -0.82 14.80 11.49
CA HIS A 137 -0.45 15.02 10.10
C HIS A 137 -0.23 13.69 9.38
N ASP A 138 -0.79 13.55 8.18
CA ASP A 138 -0.65 12.28 7.45
C ASP A 138 0.80 12.09 6.98
N ASP A 139 1.35 10.93 7.31
CA ASP A 139 2.65 10.45 6.84
C ASP A 139 2.48 9.59 5.59
N LEU A 140 3.55 9.41 4.82
CA LEU A 140 3.58 8.52 3.65
C LEU A 140 4.62 7.41 3.82
N ALA A 141 4.14 6.16 3.86
CA ALA A 141 4.97 4.96 3.80
C ALA A 141 5.12 4.45 2.36
N LEU A 142 6.38 4.19 1.99
CA LEU A 142 6.85 3.72 0.69
C LEU A 142 7.32 2.28 0.86
N GLY A 143 6.58 1.33 0.28
CA GLY A 143 6.79 -0.12 0.48
C GLY A 143 7.62 -0.78 -0.61
N GLU A 144 8.37 -1.82 -0.23
CA GLU A 144 9.38 -2.49 -1.07
C GLU A 144 10.43 -1.49 -1.59
N CYS A 145 10.74 -0.47 -0.78
CA CYS A 145 11.72 0.57 -1.10
C CYS A 145 13.09 -0.09 -1.33
N ARG A 146 13.66 0.09 -2.52
CA ARG A 146 14.93 -0.50 -2.93
C ARG A 146 15.68 0.43 -3.88
N GLU A 147 17.00 0.42 -3.79
CA GLU A 147 17.87 1.01 -4.81
C GLU A 147 17.73 0.23 -6.14
N ILE A 148 17.43 0.93 -7.24
CA ILE A 148 17.23 0.33 -8.57
C ILE A 148 18.43 0.55 -9.51
N ALA A 149 19.40 1.39 -9.13
CA ALA A 149 20.58 1.67 -9.96
C ALA A 149 21.83 2.01 -9.14
N ASP A 150 22.87 1.19 -9.35
CA ASP A 150 24.24 1.38 -8.87
C ASP A 150 24.82 2.73 -9.36
N GLU A 151 25.57 3.39 -8.47
CA GLU A 151 26.46 4.54 -8.65
C GLU A 151 25.93 5.97 -8.31
N ASN A 152 26.09 6.34 -7.03
CA ASN A 152 26.27 7.72 -6.54
C ASN A 152 25.06 8.68 -6.62
N ILE A 153 23.83 8.18 -6.54
CA ILE A 153 22.64 9.04 -6.41
C ILE A 153 22.09 8.84 -5.00
N ASP A 154 21.78 9.95 -4.32
CA ASP A 154 21.26 9.96 -2.95
C ASP A 154 20.16 8.90 -2.79
N ASP A 155 20.43 7.89 -1.97
CA ASP A 155 19.58 6.73 -1.76
C ASP A 155 18.52 7.03 -0.69
N PRO A 156 17.24 7.20 -1.07
CA PRO A 156 16.20 7.45 -0.08
C PRO A 156 15.92 6.21 0.78
N CYS A 157 16.21 4.99 0.30
CA CYS A 157 15.78 3.74 0.91
C CYS A 157 16.85 3.08 1.83
N GLY A 158 18.03 3.68 1.98
CA GLY A 158 19.10 3.17 2.84
C GLY A 158 19.93 2.03 2.21
N PRO A 159 21.11 1.74 2.78
CA PRO A 159 22.21 1.01 2.09
C PRO A 159 21.78 -0.32 1.43
N GLU A 160 22.32 -0.60 0.24
CA GLU A 160 21.97 -1.76 -0.61
C GLU A 160 21.88 -3.11 0.11
N GLU A 161 22.72 -3.34 1.13
CA GLU A 161 22.70 -4.60 1.87
C GLU A 161 21.37 -4.83 2.62
N THR A 162 20.71 -3.74 3.02
CA THR A 162 19.40 -3.77 3.71
C THR A 162 18.21 -3.86 2.73
N ALA A 163 18.41 -3.51 1.46
CA ALA A 163 17.35 -3.46 0.44
C ALA A 163 17.02 -4.82 -0.22
N LYS A 164 17.86 -5.85 -0.07
CA LYS A 164 17.66 -7.15 -0.75
C LYS A 164 16.37 -7.88 -0.33
N GLY A 165 15.97 -7.73 0.92
CA GLY A 165 14.67 -8.20 1.43
C GLY A 165 13.51 -7.29 1.09
N GLY A 166 13.76 -6.05 0.65
CA GLY A 166 12.76 -4.99 0.62
C GLY A 166 12.72 -4.24 1.95
N GLY A 167 12.16 -3.04 1.93
CA GLY A 167 12.10 -2.15 3.08
C GLY A 167 10.90 -1.23 3.01
N ILE A 168 10.71 -0.49 4.08
CA ILE A 168 9.73 0.57 4.20
C ILE A 168 10.50 1.86 4.46
N HIS A 169 10.20 2.87 3.67
CA HIS A 169 10.67 4.22 3.90
C HIS A 169 9.48 5.11 4.22
N VAL A 170 9.56 5.91 5.28
CA VAL A 170 8.47 6.78 5.74
C VAL A 170 8.92 8.22 5.63
N HIS A 171 8.09 9.04 4.99
CA HIS A 171 8.19 10.50 5.01
C HIS A 171 7.08 11.03 5.92
N TYR A 172 7.47 11.80 6.93
CA TYR A 172 6.51 12.28 7.91
C TYR A 172 5.89 13.63 7.52
N GLY A 173 4.61 13.79 7.87
CA GLY A 173 3.89 15.05 7.85
C GLY A 173 4.48 16.08 8.81
N ASN A 174 4.09 17.35 8.69
CA ASN A 174 4.56 18.40 9.59
C ASN A 174 3.79 19.70 9.43
N ALA A 175 3.26 20.19 10.57
CA ALA A 175 2.56 21.47 10.79
C ALA A 175 3.03 22.69 9.97
N THR A 176 4.28 22.70 9.51
CA THR A 176 4.87 23.77 8.70
C THR A 176 4.61 23.52 7.21
N PRO A 177 3.85 24.38 6.53
CA PRO A 177 3.55 24.23 5.11
C PRO A 177 4.81 24.05 4.25
N GLY A 178 4.79 23.04 3.38
CA GLY A 178 5.90 22.70 2.48
C GLY A 178 7.08 21.99 3.16
N SER A 179 6.92 21.54 4.41
CA SER A 179 7.97 20.81 5.13
C SER A 179 7.77 19.29 5.18
N PHE A 180 6.75 18.77 4.48
CA PHE A 180 6.51 17.35 4.32
C PHE A 180 7.80 16.59 3.96
N GLY A 181 8.04 15.48 4.65
CA GLY A 181 9.17 14.59 4.41
C GLY A 181 10.53 15.08 4.91
N HIS A 182 10.61 16.19 5.65
CA HIS A 182 11.85 16.62 6.31
C HIS A 182 12.34 15.60 7.36
N ARG A 183 11.40 14.94 8.04
CA ARG A 183 11.67 13.82 8.93
C ARG A 183 11.37 12.53 8.18
N GLN A 184 12.26 11.56 8.32
CA GLN A 184 12.16 10.29 7.60
C GLN A 184 12.65 9.12 8.45
N GLN A 185 12.12 7.94 8.17
CA GLN A 185 12.58 6.67 8.76
C GLN A 185 12.70 5.61 7.68
N THR A 186 13.65 4.70 7.86
CA THR A 186 13.83 3.52 7.00
C THR A 186 13.94 2.31 7.90
N LEU A 187 13.19 1.26 7.55
CA LEU A 187 13.20 -0.01 8.27
C LEU A 187 13.00 -1.20 7.33
N ASN A 188 13.48 -2.35 7.77
CA ASN A 188 13.30 -3.64 7.12
C ASN A 188 13.21 -4.75 8.19
N GLN A 189 13.23 -6.03 7.78
CA GLN A 189 13.17 -7.16 8.70
C GLN A 189 14.43 -7.35 9.57
N ASP A 190 15.55 -6.67 9.27
CA ASP A 190 16.75 -6.67 10.13
C ASP A 190 16.74 -5.54 11.17
N THR A 191 15.80 -4.59 11.06
CA THR A 191 15.60 -3.54 12.07
C THR A 191 15.23 -4.18 13.41
N VAL A 192 15.92 -3.79 14.48
CA VAL A 192 15.68 -4.33 15.82
C VAL A 192 14.21 -4.15 16.18
N GLY A 193 13.58 -5.20 16.71
CA GLY A 193 12.16 -5.16 17.10
C GLY A 193 11.17 -5.32 15.95
N VAL A 194 11.63 -5.36 14.69
CA VAL A 194 10.84 -5.80 13.53
C VAL A 194 10.91 -7.33 13.41
N MET A 195 9.76 -7.99 13.28
CA MET A 195 9.72 -9.45 13.16
C MET A 195 10.18 -9.93 11.79
N GLY A 196 11.09 -10.91 11.79
CA GLY A 196 11.66 -11.52 10.60
C GLY A 196 13.18 -11.44 10.59
N VAL A 197 13.78 -11.83 9.47
CA VAL A 197 15.17 -11.57 9.11
C VAL A 197 15.16 -11.25 7.62
N ALA A 198 15.89 -10.23 7.17
CA ALA A 198 15.86 -9.88 5.75
C ALA A 198 16.66 -10.88 4.91
N GLU A 199 15.99 -11.56 3.99
CA GLU A 199 16.56 -12.46 3.00
C GLU A 199 16.30 -11.93 1.58
N THR A 200 17.17 -12.31 0.63
CA THR A 200 16.99 -11.84 -0.75
C THR A 200 15.69 -12.38 -1.34
N GLY A 201 14.79 -11.47 -1.69
CA GLY A 201 13.52 -11.83 -2.35
C GLY A 201 12.31 -11.91 -1.43
N ASP A 202 12.40 -11.53 -0.15
CA ASP A 202 11.25 -11.52 0.77
C ASP A 202 10.17 -10.52 0.36
N ARG A 203 10.63 -9.41 -0.23
CA ARG A 203 9.78 -8.30 -0.68
C ARG A 203 8.97 -7.71 0.47
N PHE A 204 9.61 -7.49 1.61
CA PHE A 204 9.04 -6.74 2.72
C PHE A 204 8.55 -5.36 2.25
N GLY A 205 7.30 -5.04 2.60
CA GLY A 205 6.61 -3.85 2.13
C GLY A 205 5.96 -3.98 0.75
N ALA A 206 5.90 -5.19 0.15
CA ALA A 206 5.26 -5.38 -1.17
C ALA A 206 3.75 -5.08 -1.19
N ALA A 207 3.12 -5.09 -0.02
CA ALA A 207 1.77 -4.63 0.19
C ALA A 207 1.72 -3.90 1.54
N LEU A 208 1.01 -2.79 1.61
CA LEU A 208 0.85 -1.97 2.81
C LEU A 208 -0.63 -1.72 3.09
N ALA A 209 -1.00 -1.69 4.37
CA ALA A 209 -2.31 -1.24 4.84
C ALA A 209 -2.14 -0.52 6.19
N VAL A 210 -3.05 0.39 6.51
CA VAL A 210 -2.95 1.28 7.67
C VAL A 210 -4.24 1.25 8.47
N ALA A 211 -4.12 1.22 9.79
CA ALA A 211 -5.19 1.55 10.74
C ALA A 211 -4.60 1.60 12.16
N ASP A 212 -5.16 2.42 13.04
CA ASP A 212 -5.01 2.27 14.49
C ASP A 212 -5.73 0.97 14.96
N VAL A 213 -5.00 -0.15 15.01
CA VAL A 213 -5.58 -1.46 15.40
C VAL A 213 -5.56 -1.70 16.91
N ASN A 214 -4.84 -0.84 17.66
CA ASN A 214 -4.69 -0.95 19.11
C ASN A 214 -5.44 0.15 19.90
N ASP A 215 -6.07 1.09 19.19
CA ASP A 215 -6.82 2.25 19.69
C ASP A 215 -5.98 3.18 20.58
N ASP A 216 -4.72 3.41 20.22
CA ASP A 216 -3.81 4.29 20.96
C ASP A 216 -3.68 5.71 20.38
N GLY A 217 -4.41 5.99 19.30
CA GLY A 217 -4.47 7.27 18.60
C GLY A 217 -3.34 7.48 17.60
N ARG A 218 -2.55 6.46 17.28
CA ARG A 218 -1.58 6.45 16.19
C ARG A 218 -1.94 5.34 15.22
N ASP A 219 -1.80 5.63 13.95
CA ASP A 219 -1.99 4.62 12.93
C ASP A 219 -0.87 3.57 13.00
N ASP A 220 -1.24 2.30 12.82
CA ASP A 220 -0.30 1.19 12.71
C ASP A 220 -0.15 0.78 11.23
N LEU A 221 1.03 0.28 10.86
CA LEU A 221 1.33 -0.16 9.49
C LEU A 221 1.41 -1.68 9.39
N ILE A 222 0.62 -2.26 8.51
CA ILE A 222 0.72 -3.68 8.13
C ILE A 222 1.53 -3.78 6.85
N ALA A 223 2.60 -4.59 6.89
CA ALA A 223 3.50 -4.82 5.77
C ALA A 223 3.55 -6.30 5.37
N GLY A 224 3.33 -6.57 4.08
CA GLY A 224 3.47 -7.89 3.49
C GLY A 224 4.89 -8.21 3.06
N ALA A 225 5.30 -9.47 3.23
CA ALA A 225 6.55 -10.07 2.73
C ALA A 225 6.23 -11.39 2.02
N PRO A 226 5.61 -11.36 0.82
CA PRO A 226 5.16 -12.58 0.14
C PRO A 226 6.28 -13.53 -0.28
N GLY A 227 7.53 -13.09 -0.27
CA GLY A 227 8.68 -13.92 -0.59
C GLY A 227 9.30 -14.65 0.61
N GLU A 228 8.91 -14.27 1.83
CA GLU A 228 9.49 -14.78 3.09
C GLU A 228 9.53 -16.31 3.11
N ALA A 229 10.66 -16.87 3.58
CA ALA A 229 10.80 -18.29 3.80
C ALA A 229 10.40 -18.69 5.23
N ILE A 230 9.44 -19.62 5.36
CA ILE A 230 9.12 -20.23 6.67
C ILE A 230 9.85 -21.57 6.80
N GLY A 231 10.97 -21.57 7.53
CA GLY A 231 11.87 -22.71 7.61
C GLY A 231 12.55 -22.98 6.27
N THR A 232 12.25 -24.09 5.63
CA THR A 232 12.79 -24.42 4.28
C THR A 232 11.80 -24.15 3.15
N ARG A 233 10.67 -23.50 3.43
CA ARG A 233 9.57 -23.28 2.49
C ARG A 233 9.68 -21.88 1.90
N ALA A 234 10.46 -21.75 0.83
CA ALA A 234 10.67 -20.46 0.15
C ALA A 234 9.36 -19.89 -0.38
N GLY A 235 9.15 -18.57 -0.24
CA GLY A 235 7.96 -17.88 -0.70
C GLY A 235 6.67 -18.32 -0.01
N ALA A 236 6.75 -18.89 1.19
CA ALA A 236 5.57 -19.16 2.01
C ALA A 236 4.88 -17.84 2.40
N GLY A 237 5.68 -16.81 2.66
CA GLY A 237 5.24 -15.46 2.91
C GLY A 237 4.91 -15.17 4.37
N ALA A 238 4.94 -13.89 4.71
CA ALA A 238 4.57 -13.37 6.02
C ALA A 238 3.88 -12.00 5.91
N ALA A 239 3.24 -11.58 6.98
CA ALA A 239 2.81 -10.19 7.19
C ALA A 239 3.28 -9.73 8.57
N THR A 240 3.64 -8.46 8.69
CA THR A 240 4.11 -7.85 9.93
C THR A 240 3.26 -6.62 10.24
N LEU A 241 2.70 -6.56 11.45
CA LEU A 241 2.11 -5.35 12.01
C LEU A 241 3.21 -4.58 12.73
N LEU A 242 3.43 -3.33 12.33
CA LEU A 242 4.33 -2.36 12.94
C LEU A 242 3.48 -1.34 13.67
N PHE A 243 3.70 -1.20 14.98
CA PHE A 243 2.93 -0.25 15.77
C PHE A 243 3.44 1.18 15.60
N GLY A 244 2.50 2.11 15.42
CA GLY A 244 2.77 3.54 15.51
C GLY A 244 3.22 3.93 16.92
N GLY A 245 4.16 4.86 17.02
CA GLY A 245 4.75 5.31 18.28
C GLY A 245 5.01 6.81 18.26
N PRO A 246 5.33 7.46 19.39
CA PRO A 246 5.48 8.92 19.47
C PRO A 246 6.61 9.52 18.61
N THR A 247 7.40 8.69 17.94
CA THR A 247 8.45 9.09 16.99
C THR A 247 8.21 8.49 15.59
N GLY A 248 7.09 7.79 15.38
CA GLY A 248 6.78 7.01 14.19
C GLY A 248 6.90 5.50 14.41
N LEU A 249 7.10 4.75 13.32
CA LEU A 249 7.16 3.28 13.30
C LEU A 249 8.39 2.67 13.99
N VAL A 250 9.45 3.44 14.15
CA VAL A 250 10.59 3.09 15.02
C VAL A 250 10.85 4.18 16.05
N ASP A 251 11.42 3.78 17.18
CA ASP A 251 11.74 4.68 18.27
C ASP A 251 12.99 5.56 17.97
N ALA A 252 13.36 6.44 18.90
CA ALA A 252 14.53 7.32 18.76
C ALA A 252 15.87 6.57 18.66
N TRP A 253 15.90 5.27 18.98
CA TRP A 253 17.06 4.39 18.86
C TRP A 253 17.01 3.51 17.61
N GLY A 254 15.95 3.61 16.81
CA GLY A 254 15.73 2.81 15.62
C GLY A 254 15.17 1.42 15.90
N GLU A 255 14.54 1.20 17.05
CA GLU A 255 13.88 -0.05 17.41
C GLU A 255 12.37 0.02 17.11
N GLY A 256 11.86 -0.96 16.37
CA GLY A 256 10.44 -1.10 16.08
C GLY A 256 9.70 -1.88 17.16
N HIS A 257 8.38 -1.75 17.18
CA HIS A 257 7.50 -2.62 17.95
C HIS A 257 6.55 -3.32 16.99
N SER A 258 6.60 -4.64 16.91
CA SER A 258 5.89 -5.37 15.87
C SER A 258 5.39 -6.75 16.25
N VAL A 259 4.44 -7.27 15.45
CA VAL A 259 3.93 -8.63 15.51
C VAL A 259 4.00 -9.26 14.11
N GLY A 260 4.52 -10.49 14.02
CA GLY A 260 4.61 -11.24 12.77
C GLY A 260 3.52 -12.32 12.65
N TYR A 261 2.99 -12.48 11.44
CA TYR A 261 1.96 -13.45 11.10
C TYR A 261 2.38 -14.27 9.88
N GLN A 262 2.14 -15.58 9.96
CA GLN A 262 2.28 -16.53 8.86
C GLN A 262 1.38 -17.75 9.15
N GLN A 263 1.23 -18.65 8.18
CA GLN A 263 0.21 -19.71 8.27
C GLN A 263 0.47 -20.77 9.35
N ASP A 264 1.72 -20.97 9.79
CA ASP A 264 2.07 -21.80 10.96
C ASP A 264 1.96 -21.04 12.31
N THR A 265 1.58 -19.75 12.31
CA THR A 265 1.46 -18.97 13.56
C THR A 265 0.36 -19.58 14.42
N PRO A 266 0.59 -19.89 15.71
CA PRO A 266 -0.43 -20.50 16.54
C PRO A 266 -1.75 -19.73 16.52
N ARG A 267 -2.85 -20.46 16.29
CA ARG A 267 -4.23 -19.96 16.14
C ARG A 267 -4.55 -19.28 14.81
N VAL A 268 -3.58 -19.05 13.93
CA VAL A 268 -3.84 -18.74 12.51
C VAL A 268 -4.20 -20.06 11.80
N PRO A 269 -5.36 -20.17 11.12
CA PRO A 269 -5.75 -21.41 10.46
C PRO A 269 -4.88 -21.72 9.24
N GLY A 270 -4.43 -22.96 9.09
CA GLY A 270 -3.68 -23.40 7.91
C GLY A 270 -2.31 -23.95 8.28
N VAL A 271 -1.49 -24.18 7.26
CA VAL A 271 -0.08 -24.56 7.36
C VAL A 271 0.64 -23.80 6.27
N ALA A 272 1.85 -23.31 6.54
CA ALA A 272 2.68 -22.68 5.53
C ALA A 272 3.20 -23.72 4.54
N GLU A 273 3.02 -23.49 3.25
CA GLU A 273 3.56 -24.25 2.13
C GLU A 273 4.50 -23.37 1.29
N ALA A 274 5.37 -23.99 0.50
CA ALA A 274 6.25 -23.21 -0.38
C ALA A 274 5.41 -22.53 -1.47
N ALA A 275 5.75 -21.27 -1.77
CA ALA A 275 5.09 -20.42 -2.76
C ALA A 275 3.63 -20.00 -2.45
N ASP A 276 3.17 -20.12 -1.20
CA ASP A 276 1.84 -19.63 -0.78
C ASP A 276 1.72 -18.10 -0.93
N ALA A 277 2.81 -17.38 -0.69
CA ALA A 277 2.90 -15.93 -0.74
C ALA A 277 1.92 -15.21 0.20
N PHE A 278 1.81 -15.70 1.45
CA PHE A 278 1.08 -15.00 2.50
C PHE A 278 1.60 -13.57 2.66
N GLY A 279 0.71 -12.59 2.75
CA GLY A 279 1.08 -11.17 2.74
C GLY A 279 1.20 -10.55 1.35
N ALA A 280 0.89 -11.26 0.26
CA ALA A 280 0.91 -10.67 -1.09
C ALA A 280 -0.10 -9.53 -1.29
N ALA A 281 -1.14 -9.48 -0.47
CA ALA A 281 -2.05 -8.36 -0.34
C ALA A 281 -2.46 -8.23 1.12
N VAL A 282 -2.63 -6.99 1.59
CA VAL A 282 -3.12 -6.69 2.93
C VAL A 282 -4.19 -5.60 2.83
N ALA A 283 -5.14 -5.61 3.76
CA ALA A 283 -6.15 -4.54 3.90
C ALA A 283 -6.63 -4.46 5.33
N THR A 284 -7.13 -3.29 5.71
CA THR A 284 -7.76 -3.03 7.01
C THR A 284 -9.25 -2.72 6.83
N GLY A 285 -10.02 -2.90 7.90
CA GLY A 285 -11.44 -2.54 7.94
C GLY A 285 -12.14 -3.23 9.13
N ASP A 286 -13.27 -2.69 9.57
CA ASP A 286 -14.12 -3.33 10.59
C ASP A 286 -14.96 -4.44 9.94
N TYR A 287 -14.38 -5.64 9.80
CA TYR A 287 -14.99 -6.76 9.10
C TYR A 287 -15.93 -7.58 10.00
N ASP A 288 -15.75 -7.51 11.32
CA ASP A 288 -16.62 -8.18 12.30
C ASP A 288 -17.70 -7.26 12.92
N HIS A 289 -17.68 -5.97 12.57
CA HIS A 289 -18.62 -4.94 13.01
C HIS A 289 -18.57 -4.66 14.52
N ASP A 290 -17.39 -4.79 15.13
CA ASP A 290 -17.17 -4.45 16.54
C ASP A 290 -16.75 -2.98 16.77
N GLY A 291 -16.58 -2.22 15.68
CA GLY A 291 -16.21 -0.82 15.68
C GLY A 291 -14.70 -0.58 15.75
N ARG A 292 -13.86 -1.60 15.56
CA ARG A 292 -12.40 -1.49 15.51
C ARG A 292 -11.86 -2.06 14.21
N ALA A 293 -10.66 -1.65 13.85
CA ALA A 293 -10.03 -2.09 12.61
C ALA A 293 -9.51 -3.52 12.73
N ASP A 294 -9.87 -4.36 11.76
CA ASP A 294 -9.33 -5.70 11.58
C ASP A 294 -8.29 -5.74 10.46
N MET A 295 -7.54 -6.83 10.41
CA MET A 295 -6.54 -7.08 9.37
C MET A 295 -7.00 -8.23 8.46
N ALA A 296 -6.91 -8.01 7.15
CA ALA A 296 -7.08 -9.04 6.13
C ALA A 296 -5.75 -9.30 5.42
N VAL A 297 -5.39 -10.57 5.24
CA VAL A 297 -4.15 -10.99 4.56
C VAL A 297 -4.44 -11.98 3.44
N GLY A 298 -3.95 -11.69 2.25
CA GLY A 298 -4.05 -12.56 1.09
C GLY A 298 -2.85 -13.50 0.96
N SER A 299 -3.13 -14.74 0.53
CA SER A 299 -2.12 -15.75 0.17
C SER A 299 -2.55 -16.38 -1.16
N PRO A 300 -2.19 -15.81 -2.32
CA PRO A 300 -2.69 -16.24 -3.63
C PRO A 300 -2.12 -17.57 -4.12
N GLY A 301 -0.99 -18.02 -3.57
CA GLY A 301 -0.36 -19.30 -3.88
C GLY A 301 -0.93 -20.48 -3.10
N GLU A 302 -1.69 -20.21 -2.04
CA GLU A 302 -2.31 -21.21 -1.17
C GLU A 302 -3.04 -22.33 -1.93
N ASN A 303 -2.86 -23.58 -1.49
CA ASN A 303 -3.50 -24.78 -2.05
C ASN A 303 -3.31 -24.90 -3.59
N ALA A 304 -2.04 -24.98 -4.01
CA ALA A 304 -1.64 -25.07 -5.41
C ALA A 304 -2.15 -23.91 -6.29
N GLY A 305 -2.14 -22.68 -5.75
CA GLY A 305 -2.54 -21.47 -6.44
C GLY A 305 -4.05 -21.22 -6.46
N SER A 306 -4.81 -21.90 -5.59
CA SER A 306 -6.24 -21.62 -5.39
C SER A 306 -6.47 -20.31 -4.65
N GLY A 307 -5.53 -19.94 -3.79
CA GLY A 307 -5.53 -18.72 -3.01
C GLY A 307 -6.39 -18.79 -1.74
N GLY A 308 -6.19 -17.82 -0.86
CA GLY A 308 -6.97 -17.65 0.36
C GLY A 308 -6.86 -16.24 0.94
N VAL A 309 -7.78 -15.91 1.83
CA VAL A 309 -7.79 -14.68 2.63
C VAL A 309 -7.96 -15.03 4.09
N TRP A 310 -7.12 -14.46 4.94
CA TRP A 310 -7.18 -14.59 6.39
C TRP A 310 -7.71 -13.29 6.97
N LEU A 311 -8.69 -13.38 7.86
CA LEU A 311 -9.17 -12.26 8.66
C LEU A 311 -8.68 -12.44 10.10
N LEU A 312 -8.06 -11.40 10.64
CA LEU A 312 -7.52 -11.32 11.98
C LEU A 312 -8.19 -10.14 12.69
N PRO A 313 -9.20 -10.39 13.53
CA PRO A 313 -9.90 -9.32 14.24
C PRO A 313 -8.96 -8.52 15.12
N ARG A 314 -8.94 -7.19 14.98
CA ARG A 314 -7.97 -6.30 15.66
C ARG A 314 -6.51 -6.70 15.48
N ALA A 315 -6.19 -7.21 14.29
CA ALA A 315 -4.91 -7.86 13.97
C ALA A 315 -4.51 -8.97 14.97
N SER A 316 -5.47 -9.62 15.64
CA SER A 316 -5.22 -10.67 16.61
C SER A 316 -5.32 -12.06 15.98
N VAL A 317 -4.49 -12.98 16.45
CA VAL A 317 -4.63 -14.41 16.13
C VAL A 317 -5.86 -15.04 16.80
N ASN A 318 -6.38 -14.40 17.85
CA ASN A 318 -7.58 -14.86 18.55
C ASN A 318 -8.83 -14.52 17.73
N GLY A 319 -9.59 -15.55 17.37
CA GLY A 319 -10.76 -15.37 16.49
C GLY A 319 -10.39 -15.27 15.01
N SER A 320 -9.12 -15.45 14.65
CA SER A 320 -8.71 -15.43 13.25
C SER A 320 -9.37 -16.55 12.44
N SER A 321 -9.66 -16.26 11.18
CA SER A 321 -10.37 -17.15 10.26
C SER A 321 -9.72 -17.11 8.88
N ALA A 322 -9.92 -18.18 8.10
CA ALA A 322 -9.37 -18.29 6.75
C ALA A 322 -10.47 -18.69 5.77
N PHE A 323 -10.56 -17.96 4.67
CA PHE A 323 -11.51 -18.13 3.58
C PHE A 323 -10.75 -18.57 2.34
N THR A 324 -11.00 -19.80 1.91
CA THR A 324 -10.48 -20.36 0.67
C THR A 324 -11.64 -20.70 -0.26
N PRO A 325 -11.42 -20.85 -1.57
CA PRO A 325 -12.47 -21.26 -2.50
C PRO A 325 -13.20 -22.52 -2.04
N ALA A 326 -12.45 -23.51 -1.55
CA ALA A 326 -13.00 -24.75 -1.01
C ALA A 326 -13.95 -24.52 0.17
N LYS A 327 -13.59 -23.65 1.14
CA LYS A 327 -14.45 -23.30 2.28
C LYS A 327 -15.69 -22.52 1.88
N LEU A 328 -15.62 -21.74 0.81
CA LEU A 328 -16.74 -20.98 0.26
C LEU A 328 -17.64 -21.83 -0.68
N GLY A 329 -17.32 -23.12 -0.88
CA GLY A 329 -18.05 -23.99 -1.81
C GLY A 329 -17.86 -23.60 -3.28
N LEU A 330 -16.80 -22.84 -3.59
CA LEU A 330 -16.46 -22.44 -4.94
C LEU A 330 -15.61 -23.52 -5.61
N PRO A 331 -15.71 -23.70 -6.94
CA PRO A 331 -14.87 -24.67 -7.64
C PRO A 331 -13.39 -24.38 -7.36
N SER A 332 -12.64 -25.40 -6.94
CA SER A 332 -11.19 -25.29 -6.86
C SER A 332 -10.67 -24.93 -8.25
N PRO A 333 -9.99 -23.79 -8.42
CA PRO A 333 -9.57 -23.38 -9.75
C PRO A 333 -8.51 -24.35 -10.25
N SER A 334 -8.78 -25.02 -11.37
CA SER A 334 -7.74 -25.76 -12.08
C SER A 334 -6.74 -24.83 -12.79
N SER A 335 -7.00 -23.50 -12.86
CA SER A 335 -6.06 -22.52 -13.44
C SER A 335 -6.43 -21.02 -13.41
N ALA A 336 -7.47 -20.51 -12.70
CA ALA A 336 -7.96 -19.15 -13.01
C ALA A 336 -8.53 -18.25 -11.90
N LEU A 337 -8.57 -18.66 -10.63
CA LEU A 337 -9.05 -17.76 -9.56
C LEU A 337 -7.89 -17.44 -8.62
N ALA A 338 -7.31 -16.24 -8.77
CA ALA A 338 -6.25 -15.75 -7.90
C ALA A 338 -6.85 -15.10 -6.63
N TYR A 339 -7.48 -15.92 -5.77
CA TYR A 339 -8.06 -15.42 -4.52
C TYR A 339 -6.98 -14.80 -3.62
N GLY A 340 -7.33 -13.71 -2.94
CA GLY A 340 -6.38 -13.01 -2.06
C GLY A 340 -5.26 -12.26 -2.80
N ARG A 341 -5.29 -12.18 -4.14
CA ARG A 341 -4.28 -11.43 -4.91
C ARG A 341 -4.42 -9.91 -4.78
N TYR A 342 -5.64 -9.43 -4.59
CA TYR A 342 -5.95 -8.01 -4.43
C TYR A 342 -6.94 -7.86 -3.29
N LEU A 343 -6.64 -6.94 -2.38
CA LEU A 343 -7.52 -6.52 -1.28
C LEU A 343 -7.59 -4.99 -1.31
N SER A 344 -8.68 -4.44 -0.79
CA SER A 344 -8.86 -2.99 -0.65
C SER A 344 -9.65 -2.70 0.62
N SER A 345 -9.24 -1.69 1.39
CA SER A 345 -10.07 -1.07 2.41
C SER A 345 -11.17 -0.21 1.77
N GLN A 346 -12.30 0.00 2.46
CA GLN A 346 -13.38 0.91 2.03
C GLN A 346 -13.59 2.04 3.03
#